data_AF-A0A841R6I0-F1
#
_entry.id   AF-A0A841R6I0-F1
#
_cell.length_a   1.000
_cell.length_b   1.000
_cell.length_c   1.000
_cell.angle_alpha   90.00
_cell.angle_beta   90.00
_cell.angle_gamma   90.00
#
_symmetry.space_group_name_H-M   'P 1'
#
loop_
_entity.id
_entity.type
_entity.pdbx_description
1 polymer ?
#
loop_
_entity_poly.entity_id
_entity_poly.type
_entity_poly.pdbx_seq_one_letter_code
_entity_poly.pdbx_strand_id
1 'polypeptide(L)' 'MVKFVFGLIIGLICVIFFFQNGDMSQINFLNWTLALPQYLIMMIFFVSGIFLGWLLTSLVSLKKRKRKKSADRP' A
#
# COMPACT_ATOMS: atom_id res chain seq x y z
N MET A 1 13.45 -9.59 -12.07
CA MET A 1 14.08 -8.25 -12.14
C MET A 1 13.09 -7.15 -12.52
N VAL A 2 12.36 -7.26 -13.64
CA VAL A 2 11.41 -6.23 -14.12
C VAL A 2 10.40 -5.76 -13.04
N LYS A 3 9.81 -6.69 -12.28
CA LYS A 3 8.86 -6.36 -11.20
C LYS A 3 9.47 -5.51 -10.09
N PHE A 4 10.75 -5.74 -9.77
CA PHE A 4 11.47 -4.97 -8.74
C PHE A 4 11.81 -3.57 -9.24
N VAL A 5 12.27 -3.46 -10.49
CA VAL A 5 12.55 -2.16 -11.13
C VAL A 5 11.27 -1.31 -11.22
N PHE A 6 10.15 -1.90 -11.59
CA PHE A 6 8.85 -1.20 -11.59
C PHE A 6 8.45 -0.70 -10.20
N GLY A 7 8.61 -1.54 -9.17
CA GLY A 7 8.34 -1.14 -7.79
C GLY A 7 9.23 0.01 -7.32
N LEU A 8 10.51 0.00 -7.71
CA LEU A 8 11.47 1.03 -7.37
C LEU A 8 11.12 2.37 -8.06
N ILE A 9 10.76 2.32 -9.35
CA ILE A 9 10.32 3.50 -10.11
C ILE A 9 9.06 4.09 -9.47
N ILE A 10 8.05 3.27 -9.18
CA ILE A 10 6.80 3.73 -8.54
C ILE A 10 7.09 4.35 -7.17
N GLY A 11 7.92 3.71 -6.36
CA GLY A 11 8.30 4.24 -5.04
C GLY A 11 8.98 5.60 -5.14
N LEU A 12 9.90 5.77 -6.11
CA LEU A 12 10.63 7.01 -6.33
C LEU A 12 9.70 8.14 -6.80
N ILE A 13 8.76 7.84 -7.70
CA ILE A 13 7.70 8.77 -8.13
C ILE A 13 6.84 9.19 -6.94
N CYS A 14 6.44 8.26 -6.06
CA CYS A 14 5.67 8.59 -4.87
C CYS A 14 6.43 9.54 -3.93
N VAL A 15 7.74 9.32 -3.71
CA VAL A 15 8.57 10.21 -2.89
C VAL A 15 8.64 11.62 -3.48
N ILE A 16 8.90 11.73 -4.78
CA ILE A 16 8.93 13.03 -5.48
C ILE A 16 7.57 13.73 -5.34
N PHE A 17 6.48 12.99 -5.54
CA PHE A 17 5.13 13.51 -5.42
C PHE A 17 4.83 14.04 -4.02
N PHE A 18 5.28 13.35 -2.96
CA PHE A 18 5.11 13.83 -1.58
C PHE A 18 5.85 15.13 -1.30
N PHE A 19 7.09 15.25 -1.78
CA PHE A 19 7.87 16.48 -1.58
C PHE A 19 7.33 17.66 -2.40
N GLN A 20 6.81 17.41 -3.60
CA GLN A 20 6.22 18.46 -4.43
C GLN A 20 4.84 18.91 -3.95
N ASN A 21 4.05 18.02 -3.37
CA ASN A 21 2.67 18.29 -2.93
C ASN A 21 2.59 18.41 -1.40
N GLY A 22 3.51 19.22 -0.84
CA GLY A 22 3.67 19.43 0.60
C GLY A 22 2.67 20.42 1.22
N ASP A 23 1.57 20.73 0.55
CA ASP A 23 0.59 21.70 1.03
C ASP A 23 -0.16 21.21 2.28
N MET A 24 -0.62 22.16 3.09
CA MET A 24 -1.48 21.88 4.24
C MET A 24 -2.89 21.55 3.74
N SER A 25 -3.31 20.30 3.93
CA SER A 25 -4.65 19.85 3.58
C SER A 25 -5.57 19.94 4.81
N GLN A 26 -6.75 20.53 4.62
CA GLN A 26 -7.80 20.54 5.64
C GLN A 26 -8.78 19.40 5.38
N ILE A 27 -8.81 18.43 6.27
CA ILE A 27 -9.84 17.38 6.26
C ILE A 27 -10.98 17.86 7.14
N ASN A 28 -12.13 18.14 6.52
CA ASN A 28 -13.36 18.47 7.21
C ASN A 28 -14.19 17.20 7.42
N PHE A 29 -14.24 16.72 8.66
CA PHE A 29 -15.23 15.76 9.12
C PHE A 29 -16.45 16.50 9.68
N LEU A 30 -17.53 15.73 9.90
CA LEU A 30 -18.87 16.21 10.26
C LEU A 30 -18.87 17.32 11.33
N ASN A 31 -17.99 17.25 12.34
CA ASN A 31 -17.81 18.27 13.39
C ASN A 31 -16.34 18.57 13.73
N TRP A 32 -15.39 18.07 12.93
CA TRP A 32 -13.96 18.19 13.23
C TRP A 32 -13.17 18.56 12.00
N THR A 33 -12.40 19.64 12.09
CA THR A 33 -11.45 20.03 11.05
C THR A 33 -10.05 19.66 11.51
N LEU A 34 -9.39 18.82 10.73
CA LEU A 34 -8.01 18.42 10.97
C LEU A 34 -7.13 19.03 9.88
N ALA A 35 -6.22 19.91 10.27
CA ALA A 35 -5.18 20.42 9.39
C ALA A 35 -3.95 19.51 9.51
N LEU A 36 -3.62 18.80 8.44
CA LEU A 36 -2.44 17.96 8.35
C LEU A 36 -1.69 18.24 7.06
N PRO A 37 -0.37 18.07 7.05
CA PRO A 37 0.37 18.05 5.81
C PRO A 37 -0.13 16.93 4.89
N GLN A 38 -0.37 17.25 3.62
CA GLN A 38 -0.92 16.31 2.64
C GLN A 38 -0.08 15.05 2.48
N TYR A 39 1.25 15.16 2.57
CA TYR A 39 2.16 14.02 2.51
C TYR A 39 1.90 12.98 3.60
N LEU A 40 1.43 13.38 4.78
CA LEU A 40 1.19 12.48 5.91
C LEU A 40 0.02 11.55 5.62
N ILE A 41 -1.05 12.11 5.07
CA ILE A 41 -2.23 11.35 4.61
C ILE A 41 -1.83 10.40 3.50
N MET A 42 -1.10 10.89 2.50
CA MET A 42 -0.69 10.06 1.38
C MET A 42 0.27 8.93 1.79
N MET A 43 1.16 9.18 2.75
CA MET A 43 2.04 8.16 3.32
C MET A 43 1.24 7.04 4.01
N ILE A 44 0.19 7.39 4.76
CA ILE A 44 -0.71 6.42 5.40
C ILE A 44 -1.40 5.55 4.34
N PHE A 45 -1.90 6.16 3.27
CA PHE A 45 -2.51 5.41 2.16
C PHE A 45 -1.50 4.50 1.44
N PHE A 46 -0.27 4.99 1.22
CA PHE A 46 0.76 4.20 0.56
C PHE A 46 1.17 2.97 1.40
N VAL A 47 1.45 3.19 2.70
CA VAL A 47 1.80 2.11 3.62
C VAL A 47 0.65 1.11 3.77
N SER A 48 -0.59 1.59 3.92
CA SER A 48 -1.75 0.69 4.01
C SER A 48 -1.94 -0.13 2.72
N GLY A 49 -1.70 0.45 1.54
CA GLY A 49 -1.69 -0.27 0.27
C GLY A 49 -0.64 -1.39 0.20
N ILE A 50 0.58 -1.13 0.68
CA ILE A 50 1.64 -2.16 0.78
C ILE A 50 1.20 -3.29 1.74
N PHE A 51 0.70 -2.93 2.93
CA PHE A 51 0.23 -3.90 3.91
C PHE A 51 -0.92 -4.76 3.36
N LEU A 52 -1.92 -4.15 2.72
CA LEU A 52 -3.04 -4.85 2.09
C LEU A 52 -2.58 -5.77 0.97
N GLY A 53 -1.71 -5.29 0.07
CA GLY A 53 -1.15 -6.09 -1.02
C GLY A 53 -0.36 -7.30 -0.50
N TRP A 54 0.43 -7.11 0.56
CA TRP A 54 1.16 -8.19 1.20
C TRP A 54 0.23 -9.21 1.86
N LEU A 55 -0.78 -8.73 2.60
CA LEU A 55 -1.76 -9.57 3.28
C LEU A 55 -2.56 -10.42 2.26
N LEU A 56 -3.06 -9.82 1.19
CA LEU A 56 -3.78 -10.52 0.12
C LEU A 56 -2.90 -11.60 -0.53
N THR A 57 -1.64 -11.27 -0.85
CA THR A 57 -0.70 -12.23 -1.44
C THR A 57 -0.41 -13.39 -0.49
N SER A 58 -0.24 -13.09 0.80
CA SER A 58 -0.04 -14.10 1.85
C SER A 58 -1.24 -15.06 1.91
N LEU A 59 -2.46 -14.54 1.97
CA LEU A 59 -3.69 -15.35 2.01
C LEU A 59 -3.84 -16.25 0.76
N VAL A 60 -3.57 -15.72 -0.43
CA VAL A 60 -3.60 -16.50 -1.68
C VAL A 60 -2.54 -17.61 -1.65
N SER A 61 -1.34 -17.33 -1.13
CA SER A 61 -0.27 -18.32 -1.03
C SER A 61 -0.62 -19.47 -0.07
N LEU A 62 -1.27 -19.16 1.06
CA LEU A 62 -1.73 -20.16 2.03
C LEU A 62 -2.81 -21.07 1.43
N LYS A 63 -3.76 -20.49 0.67
CA LYS A 63 -4.80 -21.27 -0.01
C LYS A 63 -4.22 -22.22 -1.06
N LYS A 64 -3.20 -21.79 -1.82
CA LYS A 64 -2.48 -22.64 -2.78
C LYS A 64 -1.77 -23.82 -2.10
N ARG A 65 -1.12 -23.59 -0.95
CA ARG A 65 -0.46 -24.65 -0.17
C ARG A 65 -1.45 -25.71 0.33
N LYS A 66 -2.63 -25.29 0.82
CA LYS A 66 -3.67 -26.23 1.26
C LYS A 66 -4.21 -27.10 0.11
N ARG A 67 -4.44 -26.54 -1.08
CA ARG A 67 -4.87 -27.31 -2.25
C ARG A 67 -3.84 -28.35 -2.69
N LYS A 68 -2.55 -28.00 -2.73
CA LYS A 68 -1.48 -28.93 -3.12
C LYS A 68 -1.38 -30.13 -2.16
N LYS A 69 -1.55 -29.90 -0.84
CA LYS A 69 -1.55 -30.97 0.18
C LYS A 69 -2.78 -31.91 0.11
N SER A 70 -3.89 -31.48 -0.49
CA SER A 70 -5.09 -32.32 -0.64
C SER A 70 -5.09 -33.16 -1.92
N ALA A 71 -4.37 -32.71 -2.96
CA ALA A 71 -4.23 -33.45 -4.23
C ALA A 71 -3.14 -34.54 -4.17
N ASP A 72 -2.26 -34.48 -3.17
CA ASP A 72 -1.12 -35.38 -2.96
C ASP A 72 -1.41 -36.43 -1.86
N ARG A 73 -2.65 -36.52 -1.37
CA ARG A 73 -3.09 -37.61 -0.50
C ARG A 73 -3.55 -38.78 -1.40
N PRO A 74 -3.01 -40.00 -1.21
CA PRO A 74 -3.38 -41.17 -2.00
C PRO A 74 -4.83 -41.58 -1.81
#